data_AF-A0A3D4ZK58-F1
#
_entry.id   AF-A0A3D4ZK58-F1
#
_cell.length_a   1.000
_cell.length_b   1.000
_cell.length_c   1.000
_cell.angle_alpha   90.00
_cell.angle_beta   90.00
_cell.angle_gamma   90.00
#
_symmetry.space_group_name_H-M   'P 1'
#
loop_
_entity.id
_entity.type
_entity.pdbx_description
1 polymer ?
#
loop_
_entity_poly.entity_id
_entity_poly.type
_entity_poly.pdbx_seq_one_letter_code
_entity_poly.pdbx_strand_id
1 'polypeptide(L)'
;MEHLSFRIGNQLFFIRVVDAEGKIEGPGTLNGLQMIAERCNGHACLLPMKRSLWRGSWSAMEKGWGLIDAKTMAPINPLALVSDEKIEMSAWEKHDMAVQIVRDYIREKGYRIMSSQGNPDVDPSIWFVGDSTGPEWVVVRSTQYPANHAERPLTWDSIMKGCSQLSSIGHFASVAFVSIDQKFEEGNEAPVPLLRGCGVYVNFSGLE
;
A
#
# COMPACT_ATOMS: atom_id res chain seq x y z
N MET A 1 -1.55 6.27 -9.62
CA MET A 1 -2.22 5.54 -8.54
C MET A 1 -3.25 6.49 -7.93
N GLU A 2 -4.26 5.94 -7.28
CA GLU A 2 -5.30 6.60 -6.47
C GLU A 2 -4.81 7.82 -5.68
N HIS A 3 -5.75 8.70 -5.29
CA HIS A 3 -5.47 9.86 -4.44
C HIS A 3 -5.67 9.57 -2.96
N LEU A 4 -6.57 8.65 -2.66
CA LEU A 4 -6.95 8.26 -1.31
C LEU A 4 -7.38 6.81 -1.33
N SER A 5 -7.09 6.07 -0.27
CA SER A 5 -7.68 4.76 -0.01
C SER A 5 -8.17 4.69 1.43
N PHE A 6 -9.17 3.85 1.67
CA PHE A 6 -9.65 3.56 3.02
C PHE A 6 -10.22 2.14 3.11
N ARG A 7 -10.36 1.67 4.35
CA ARG A 7 -10.97 0.37 4.66
C ARG A 7 -12.23 0.57 5.50
N ILE A 8 -13.29 -0.16 5.18
CA ILE A 8 -14.47 -0.32 6.03
C ILE A 8 -14.80 -1.81 6.11
N GLY A 9 -14.85 -2.35 7.33
CA GLY A 9 -14.97 -3.80 7.51
C GLY A 9 -13.82 -4.56 6.84
N ASN A 10 -14.15 -5.57 6.03
CA ASN A 10 -13.21 -6.36 5.23
C ASN A 10 -12.97 -5.80 3.80
N GLN A 11 -13.56 -4.66 3.46
CA GLN A 11 -13.52 -4.07 2.12
C GLN A 11 -12.52 -2.91 2.01
N LEU A 12 -11.75 -2.88 0.92
CA LEU A 12 -10.84 -1.80 0.55
C LEU A 12 -11.44 -0.95 -0.56
N PHE A 13 -11.29 0.36 -0.45
CA PHE A 13 -11.77 1.34 -1.43
C PHE A 13 -10.60 2.22 -1.85
N PHE A 14 -10.35 2.27 -3.16
CA PHE A 14 -9.35 3.14 -3.76
C PHE A 14 -10.08 4.25 -4.51
N ILE A 15 -9.71 5.49 -4.27
CA ILE A 15 -10.44 6.65 -4.77
C ILE A 15 -9.56 7.47 -5.71
N ARG A 16 -10.08 7.73 -6.90
CA ARG A 16 -9.59 8.82 -7.75
C ARG A 16 -10.59 9.96 -7.74
N VAL A 17 -10.13 11.13 -7.32
CA VAL A 17 -10.87 12.39 -7.46
C VAL A 17 -10.84 12.80 -8.92
N VAL A 18 -12.01 13.07 -9.49
CA VAL A 18 -12.14 13.52 -10.89
C VAL A 18 -12.94 14.81 -10.94
N ASP A 19 -12.59 15.70 -11.87
CA ASP A 19 -13.43 16.85 -12.17
C ASP A 19 -14.68 16.37 -12.91
N ALA A 20 -15.84 16.58 -12.29
CA ALA A 20 -17.12 16.20 -12.87
C ALA A 20 -17.41 16.90 -14.21
N GLU A 21 -16.78 18.05 -14.46
CA GLU A 21 -16.90 18.80 -15.71
C GLU A 21 -15.80 18.46 -16.73
N GLY A 22 -14.82 17.61 -16.36
CA GLY A 22 -13.73 17.18 -17.24
C GLY A 22 -12.79 18.31 -17.70
N LYS A 23 -12.77 19.45 -17.01
CA LYS A 23 -11.95 20.61 -17.39
C LYS A 23 -10.54 20.54 -16.80
N ILE A 24 -10.38 19.81 -15.71
CA ILE A 24 -9.10 19.62 -15.03
C ILE A 24 -8.73 18.14 -15.04
N GLU A 25 -7.58 17.84 -15.62
CA GLU A 25 -6.96 16.53 -15.52
C GLU A 25 -6.16 16.44 -14.22
N GLY A 26 -6.60 15.58 -13.31
CA GLY A 26 -5.90 15.30 -12.06
C GLY A 26 -4.80 14.25 -12.23
N PRO A 27 -3.91 14.11 -11.22
CA PRO A 27 -2.89 13.08 -11.26
C PRO A 27 -3.49 11.66 -11.31
N GLY A 28 -2.64 10.69 -11.66
CA GLY A 28 -3.06 9.30 -11.79
C GLY A 28 -3.99 9.03 -12.99
N THR A 29 -4.27 7.75 -13.23
CA THR A 29 -5.06 7.29 -14.38
C THR A 29 -6.15 6.32 -13.93
N LEU A 30 -7.20 6.18 -14.73
CA LEU A 30 -8.24 5.18 -14.49
C LEU A 30 -7.65 3.76 -14.48
N ASN A 31 -6.76 3.45 -15.43
CA ASN A 31 -6.07 2.16 -15.47
C ASN A 31 -5.25 1.91 -14.20
N GLY A 32 -4.54 2.93 -13.70
CA GLY A 32 -3.78 2.81 -12.46
C GLY A 32 -4.69 2.57 -11.24
N LEU A 33 -5.88 3.18 -11.20
CA LEU A 33 -6.87 2.95 -10.16
C LEU A 33 -7.45 1.53 -10.23
N GLN A 34 -7.79 1.06 -11.43
CA GLN A 34 -8.32 -0.30 -11.63
C GLN A 34 -7.27 -1.35 -11.26
N MET A 35 -6.03 -1.15 -11.70
CA MET A 35 -4.91 -2.04 -11.40
C MET A 35 -4.73 -2.25 -9.89
N ILE A 36 -4.70 -1.18 -9.09
CA ILE A 36 -4.51 -1.33 -7.65
C ILE A 36 -5.73 -1.99 -6.99
N ALA A 37 -6.95 -1.61 -7.39
CA ALA A 37 -8.17 -2.19 -6.83
C ALA A 37 -8.26 -3.70 -7.12
N GLU A 38 -7.94 -4.13 -8.33
CA GLU A 38 -7.91 -5.54 -8.71
C GLU A 38 -6.83 -6.31 -7.94
N ARG A 39 -5.60 -5.78 -7.89
CA ARG A 39 -4.49 -6.42 -7.16
C ARG A 39 -4.69 -6.48 -5.66
N CYS A 40 -5.52 -5.60 -5.12
CA CYS A 40 -5.89 -5.57 -3.71
C CYS A 40 -7.29 -6.11 -3.46
N ASN A 41 -7.92 -6.86 -4.38
CA ASN A 41 -9.30 -7.37 -4.24
C ASN A 41 -10.23 -6.35 -3.55
N GLY A 42 -10.27 -5.15 -4.10
CA GLY A 42 -10.95 -3.98 -3.56
C GLY A 42 -11.73 -3.22 -4.64
N HIS A 43 -12.30 -2.08 -4.25
CA HIS A 43 -13.23 -1.32 -5.09
C HIS A 43 -12.56 -0.08 -5.66
N ALA A 44 -12.49 -0.01 -6.99
CA ALA A 44 -12.08 1.19 -7.71
C ALA A 44 -13.23 2.21 -7.70
N CYS A 45 -13.03 3.34 -7.04
CA CYS A 45 -14.04 4.37 -6.86
C CYS A 45 -13.61 5.68 -7.51
N LEU A 46 -14.54 6.33 -8.21
CA LEU A 46 -14.44 7.72 -8.60
C LEU A 46 -15.13 8.58 -7.56
N LEU A 47 -14.53 9.72 -7.22
CA LEU A 47 -15.17 10.79 -6.46
C LEU A 47 -15.28 12.01 -7.38
N PRO A 48 -16.38 12.14 -8.15
CA PRO A 48 -16.58 13.32 -9.00
C PRO A 48 -16.78 14.54 -8.13
N MET A 49 -15.96 15.55 -8.35
CA MET A 49 -16.04 16.82 -7.65
C MET A 49 -16.39 17.94 -8.61
N LYS A 50 -17.17 18.90 -8.14
CA LYS A 50 -17.53 20.11 -8.87
C LYS A 50 -16.94 21.33 -8.17
N ARG A 51 -16.37 22.25 -8.95
CA ARG A 51 -15.87 23.52 -8.43
C ARG A 51 -16.99 24.54 -8.37
N SER A 52 -17.17 25.16 -7.21
CA SER A 52 -18.03 26.32 -7.06
C SER A 52 -17.40 27.54 -7.73
N LEU A 53 -18.10 28.12 -8.70
CA LEU A 53 -17.65 29.31 -9.43
C LEU A 53 -17.46 30.54 -8.52
N TRP A 54 -18.25 30.64 -7.44
CA TRP A 54 -18.26 31.82 -6.57
C TRP A 54 -17.24 31.75 -5.43
N ARG A 55 -16.93 30.55 -4.93
CA ARG A 55 -16.05 30.36 -3.76
C ARG A 55 -14.73 29.68 -4.10
N GLY A 56 -14.58 29.17 -5.32
CA GLY A 56 -13.44 28.34 -5.72
C GLY A 56 -13.35 26.98 -5.00
N SER A 57 -14.27 26.70 -4.07
CA SER A 57 -14.32 25.47 -3.27
C SER A 57 -14.79 24.29 -4.11
N TRP A 58 -14.30 23.09 -3.78
CA TRP A 58 -14.73 21.85 -4.40
C TRP A 58 -15.69 21.09 -3.50
N SER A 59 -16.71 20.48 -4.08
CA SER A 59 -17.64 19.59 -3.37
C SER A 59 -17.91 18.34 -4.20
N ALA A 60 -18.18 17.22 -3.55
CA ALA A 60 -18.66 16.01 -4.23
C ALA A 60 -19.94 16.35 -5.02
N MET A 61 -20.03 15.86 -6.26
CA MET A 61 -21.21 16.03 -7.10
C MET A 61 -22.36 15.12 -6.64
N GLU A 62 -22.01 13.90 -6.24
CA GLU A 62 -22.96 12.88 -5.81
C GLU A 62 -23.31 13.01 -4.32
N LYS A 63 -24.52 12.56 -3.96
CA LYS A 63 -25.01 12.54 -2.58
C LYS A 63 -24.43 11.35 -1.80
N GLY A 64 -24.66 11.33 -0.49
CA GLY A 64 -24.23 10.24 0.39
C GLY A 64 -22.71 10.18 0.50
N TRP A 65 -22.11 9.05 0.15
CA TRP A 65 -20.66 8.88 0.11
C TRP A 65 -19.97 9.63 -1.03
N GLY A 66 -20.73 10.04 -2.06
CA GLY A 66 -20.18 10.72 -3.23
C GLY A 66 -19.39 9.81 -4.18
N LEU A 67 -19.32 8.50 -3.89
CA LEU A 67 -18.50 7.53 -4.61
C LEU A 67 -19.29 6.85 -5.73
N ILE A 68 -18.63 6.69 -6.86
CA ILE A 68 -19.12 5.94 -8.02
C ILE A 68 -18.17 4.78 -8.29
N ASP A 69 -18.71 3.59 -8.52
CA ASP A 69 -17.94 2.45 -8.99
C ASP A 69 -17.34 2.74 -10.37
N ALA A 70 -16.02 2.62 -10.50
CA ALA A 70 -15.31 3.01 -11.71
C ALA A 70 -15.58 2.09 -12.93
N LYS A 71 -16.23 0.93 -12.72
CA LYS A 71 -16.54 -0.03 -13.79
C LYS A 71 -17.99 0.07 -14.24
N THR A 72 -18.91 0.09 -13.29
CA THR A 72 -20.36 0.08 -13.52
C THR A 72 -20.95 1.48 -13.61
N MET A 73 -20.19 2.50 -13.18
CA MET A 73 -20.64 3.89 -13.09
C MET A 73 -21.87 4.09 -12.17
N ALA A 74 -22.12 3.15 -11.27
CA ALA A 74 -23.20 3.21 -10.29
C ALA A 74 -22.72 3.78 -8.95
N PRO A 75 -23.59 4.45 -8.16
CA PRO A 75 -23.22 4.89 -6.81
C PRO A 75 -22.83 3.71 -5.91
N ILE A 76 -21.76 3.88 -5.13
CA ILE A 76 -21.31 2.91 -4.11
C ILE A 76 -21.75 3.37 -2.73
N ASN A 77 -22.33 2.44 -1.96
CA ASN A 77 -22.43 2.55 -0.51
C ASN A 77 -21.44 1.57 0.15
N PRO A 78 -20.28 2.04 0.65
CA PRO A 78 -19.26 1.18 1.24
C PRO A 78 -19.78 0.26 2.35
N LEU A 79 -20.71 0.73 3.19
CA LEU A 79 -21.27 -0.05 4.29
C LEU A 79 -22.11 -1.25 3.80
N ALA A 80 -22.72 -1.14 2.62
CA ALA A 80 -23.52 -2.22 2.05
C ALA A 80 -22.66 -3.37 1.49
N LEU A 81 -21.36 -3.15 1.31
CA LEU A 81 -20.42 -4.15 0.79
C LEU A 81 -19.66 -4.89 1.90
N VAL A 82 -19.80 -4.45 3.15
CA VAL A 82 -19.17 -5.11 4.29
C VAL A 82 -19.80 -6.48 4.49
N SER A 83 -18.95 -7.50 4.67
CA SER A 83 -19.37 -8.86 4.97
C SER A 83 -18.48 -9.50 6.04
N ASP A 84 -18.90 -10.66 6.55
CA ASP A 84 -18.09 -11.51 7.42
C ASP A 84 -17.18 -12.47 6.63
N GLU A 85 -17.10 -12.30 5.30
CA GLU A 85 -16.24 -13.11 4.46
C GLU A 85 -14.77 -12.91 4.84
N LYS A 86 -14.06 -14.03 5.04
CA LYS A 86 -12.62 -14.04 5.29
C LYS A 86 -11.89 -13.81 3.97
N ILE A 87 -11.37 -12.61 3.80
CA ILE A 87 -10.59 -12.22 2.63
C ILE A 87 -9.11 -12.34 2.97
N GLU A 88 -8.37 -13.15 2.20
CA GLU A 88 -6.91 -13.19 2.28
C GLU A 88 -6.33 -11.86 1.79
N MET A 89 -5.32 -11.36 2.50
CA MET A 89 -4.53 -10.21 2.09
C MET A 89 -3.82 -10.50 0.76
N SER A 90 -3.86 -9.56 -0.17
CA SER A 90 -3.09 -9.66 -1.39
C SER A 90 -1.58 -9.47 -1.14
N ALA A 91 -0.76 -9.82 -2.13
CA ALA A 91 0.68 -9.53 -2.09
C ALA A 91 0.97 -8.03 -1.91
N TRP A 92 0.13 -7.17 -2.47
CA TRP A 92 0.26 -5.72 -2.32
C TRP A 92 -0.05 -5.28 -0.89
N GLU A 93 -1.10 -5.83 -0.26
CA GLU A 93 -1.42 -5.54 1.14
C GLU A 93 -0.32 -6.02 2.10
N LYS A 94 0.23 -7.22 1.87
CA LYS A 94 1.35 -7.77 2.64
C LYS A 94 2.60 -6.88 2.51
N HIS A 95 2.88 -6.41 1.29
CA HIS A 95 4.02 -5.51 1.03
C HIS A 95 3.83 -4.12 1.65
N ASP A 96 2.66 -3.50 1.49
CA ASP A 96 2.37 -2.19 2.09
C ASP A 96 2.45 -2.23 3.63
N MET A 97 1.97 -3.31 4.24
CA MET A 97 2.14 -3.56 5.67
C MET A 97 3.63 -3.67 6.06
N ALA A 98 4.45 -4.37 5.27
CA ALA A 98 5.89 -4.45 5.51
C ALA A 98 6.57 -3.08 5.39
N VAL A 99 6.21 -2.28 4.38
CA VAL A 99 6.71 -0.91 4.20
C VAL A 99 6.31 -0.05 5.41
N GLN A 100 5.10 -0.19 5.94
CA GLN A 100 4.68 0.51 7.16
C GLN A 100 5.57 0.15 8.36
N ILE A 101 5.81 -1.14 8.61
CA ILE A 101 6.66 -1.61 9.71
C ILE A 101 8.07 -1.01 9.61
N VAL A 102 8.67 -1.02 8.42
CA VAL A 102 10.01 -0.48 8.20
C VAL A 102 10.03 1.04 8.38
N ARG A 103 9.01 1.76 7.92
CA ARG A 103 8.89 3.21 8.14
C ARG A 103 8.79 3.56 9.63
N ASP A 104 8.01 2.79 10.38
CA ASP A 104 7.83 3.03 11.81
C ASP A 104 9.15 2.77 12.55
N TYR A 105 9.88 1.71 12.22
CA TYR A 105 11.24 1.49 12.70
C TYR A 105 12.19 2.65 12.39
N ILE A 106 12.22 3.15 11.15
CA ILE A 106 13.09 4.27 10.76
C ILE A 106 12.73 5.53 11.56
N ARG A 107 11.44 5.80 11.80
CA ARG A 107 10.99 6.93 12.63
C ARG A 107 11.36 6.77 14.09
N GLU A 108 11.22 5.57 14.64
CA GLU A 108 11.60 5.25 16.02
C GLU A 108 13.09 5.43 16.27
N LYS A 109 13.92 5.23 15.24
CA LYS A 109 15.36 5.58 15.26
C LYS A 109 15.65 7.08 15.16
N GLY A 110 14.63 7.92 14.97
CA GLY A 110 14.74 9.38 14.88
C GLY A 110 15.04 9.89 13.47
N TYR A 111 15.02 9.04 12.44
CA TYR A 111 15.30 9.45 11.08
C TYR A 111 14.08 10.10 10.40
N ARG A 112 14.37 10.99 9.45
CA ARG A 112 13.34 11.69 8.66
C ARG A 112 13.03 10.93 7.39
N ILE A 113 11.81 10.41 7.28
CA ILE A 113 11.28 9.84 6.02
C ILE A 113 11.12 10.96 4.98
N MET A 114 11.67 10.76 3.79
CA MET A 114 11.50 11.65 2.62
C MET A 114 10.29 11.21 1.79
N SER A 115 10.22 9.92 1.48
CA SER A 115 9.10 9.34 0.72
C SER A 115 8.98 7.84 1.02
N SER A 116 7.80 7.29 0.74
CA SER A 116 7.54 5.86 0.81
C SER A 116 6.45 5.48 -0.19
N GLN A 117 6.51 4.25 -0.70
CA GLN A 117 5.53 3.71 -1.62
C GLN A 117 5.33 2.21 -1.36
N GLY A 118 4.08 1.75 -1.45
CA GLY A 118 3.68 0.36 -1.15
C GLY A 118 3.45 -0.52 -2.37
N ASN A 119 3.88 -0.10 -3.56
CA ASN A 119 3.80 -0.94 -4.76
C ASN A 119 4.95 -1.96 -4.74
N PRO A 120 4.65 -3.28 -4.73
CA PRO A 120 5.68 -4.32 -4.73
C PRO A 120 6.55 -4.34 -6.00
N ASP A 121 6.08 -3.74 -7.11
CA ASP A 121 6.80 -3.69 -8.39
C ASP A 121 7.71 -2.44 -8.53
N VAL A 122 7.76 -1.58 -7.51
CA VAL A 122 8.55 -0.36 -7.54
C VAL A 122 9.63 -0.43 -6.46
N ASP A 123 10.85 -0.10 -6.83
CA ASP A 123 11.98 0.03 -5.92
C ASP A 123 12.66 1.40 -6.10
N PRO A 124 13.22 1.97 -5.01
CA PRO A 124 13.12 1.49 -3.63
C PRO A 124 11.74 1.79 -3.01
N SER A 125 11.45 1.14 -1.88
CA SER A 125 10.17 1.33 -1.18
C SER A 125 10.16 2.56 -0.28
N ILE A 126 11.32 2.94 0.27
CA ILE A 126 11.45 4.07 1.22
C ILE A 126 12.71 4.87 0.88
N TRP A 127 12.58 6.20 0.98
CA TRP A 127 13.71 7.13 1.07
C TRP A 127 13.68 7.85 2.42
N PHE A 128 14.82 7.99 3.07
CA PHE A 128 14.96 8.68 4.35
C PHE A 128 16.30 9.42 4.45
N VAL A 129 16.45 10.30 5.44
CA VAL A 129 17.75 10.90 5.78
C VAL A 129 18.38 10.08 6.90
N GLY A 130 19.48 9.40 6.58
CA GLY A 130 20.20 8.53 7.52
C GLY A 130 21.43 9.18 8.15
N ASP A 131 22.30 8.35 8.73
CA ASP A 131 23.50 8.78 9.46
C ASP A 131 24.53 9.47 8.56
N SER A 132 24.48 9.19 7.26
CA SER A 132 25.27 9.91 6.26
C SER A 132 24.91 11.40 6.15
N THR A 133 23.85 11.85 6.84
CA THR A 133 23.21 13.17 6.72
C THR A 133 22.59 13.44 5.34
N GLY A 134 22.69 12.47 4.42
CA GLY A 134 22.13 12.50 3.09
C GLY A 134 20.95 11.52 2.92
N PRO A 135 20.34 11.50 1.72
CA PRO A 135 19.34 10.51 1.37
C PRO A 135 19.92 9.09 1.44
N GLU A 136 19.14 8.15 1.94
CA GLU A 136 19.39 6.71 1.92
C GLU A 136 18.10 6.02 1.50
N TRP A 137 18.21 4.85 0.88
CA TRP A 137 17.05 4.13 0.34
C TRP A 137 16.93 2.72 0.90
N VAL A 138 15.70 2.22 0.97
CA VAL A 138 15.40 0.87 1.44
C VAL A 138 14.56 0.12 0.42
N VAL A 139 15.03 -1.05 0.03
CA VAL A 139 14.23 -2.07 -0.66
C VAL A 139 13.59 -2.94 0.41
N VAL A 140 12.26 -2.95 0.46
CA VAL A 140 11.50 -3.78 1.40
C VAL A 140 11.02 -5.02 0.66
N ARG A 141 11.11 -6.18 1.29
CA ARG A 141 10.45 -7.41 0.83
C ARG A 141 9.73 -8.07 1.99
N SER A 142 8.58 -8.65 1.68
CA SER A 142 7.80 -9.42 2.63
C SER A 142 7.82 -10.90 2.29
N THR A 143 7.73 -11.73 3.32
CA THR A 143 7.51 -13.17 3.19
C THR A 143 6.53 -13.65 4.26
N GLN A 144 6.07 -14.89 4.12
CA GLN A 144 5.16 -15.53 5.06
C GLN A 144 5.79 -16.84 5.53
N TYR A 145 5.53 -17.22 6.79
CA TYR A 145 5.80 -18.57 7.29
C TYR A 145 5.40 -19.61 6.21
N PRO A 146 6.18 -20.69 6.00
CA PRO A 146 7.36 -21.10 6.78
C PRO A 146 8.64 -20.30 6.53
N ALA A 147 8.67 -19.45 5.51
CA ALA A 147 9.83 -18.59 5.29
C ALA A 147 9.90 -17.50 6.37
N ASN A 148 11.09 -17.32 6.94
CA ASN A 148 11.35 -16.36 8.02
C ASN A 148 12.22 -15.17 7.57
N HIS A 149 12.70 -15.21 6.33
CA HIS A 149 13.52 -14.18 5.71
C HIS A 149 13.18 -14.08 4.22
N ALA A 150 13.01 -12.86 3.72
CA ALA A 150 12.70 -12.58 2.32
C ALA A 150 13.99 -12.38 1.53
N GLU A 151 14.03 -12.90 0.31
CA GLU A 151 15.21 -12.80 -0.53
C GLU A 151 15.39 -11.38 -1.08
N ARG A 152 16.66 -10.96 -1.21
CA ARG A 152 17.01 -9.73 -1.93
C ARG A 152 16.63 -9.87 -3.41
N PRO A 153 16.15 -8.80 -4.06
CA PRO A 153 15.84 -8.87 -5.48
C PRO A 153 17.11 -9.13 -6.30
N LEU A 154 16.99 -10.00 -7.30
CA LEU A 154 18.07 -10.27 -8.26
C LEU A 154 18.49 -9.01 -9.05
N THR A 155 17.65 -7.99 -9.08
CA THR A 155 17.87 -6.70 -9.75
C THR A 155 18.57 -5.65 -8.88
N TRP A 156 19.13 -6.03 -7.73
CA TRP A 156 19.78 -5.11 -6.77
C TRP A 156 20.73 -4.10 -7.42
N ASP A 157 21.64 -4.57 -8.28
CA ASP A 157 22.61 -3.70 -8.96
C ASP A 157 21.95 -2.67 -9.86
N SER A 158 20.83 -3.04 -10.50
CA SER A 158 20.06 -2.11 -11.34
C SER A 158 19.34 -1.07 -10.48
N ILE A 159 18.81 -1.47 -9.32
CA ILE A 159 18.18 -0.55 -8.36
C ILE A 159 19.22 0.45 -7.85
N MET A 160 20.40 -0.03 -7.44
CA MET A 160 21.50 0.80 -6.97
C MET A 160 21.92 1.83 -8.03
N LYS A 161 22.08 1.39 -9.28
CA LYS A 161 22.39 2.29 -10.40
C LYS A 161 21.28 3.32 -10.66
N GLY A 162 20.01 2.93 -10.52
CA GLY A 162 18.88 3.85 -10.64
C GLY A 162 18.85 4.90 -9.51
N CYS A 163 19.26 4.51 -8.30
CA CYS A 163 19.27 5.36 -7.11
C CYS A 163 20.50 6.28 -7.03
N SER A 164 21.58 5.97 -7.76
CA SER A 164 22.89 6.60 -7.59
C SER A 164 22.92 8.11 -7.86
N GLN A 165 21.91 8.66 -8.55
CA GLN A 165 21.77 10.11 -8.72
C GLN A 165 21.44 10.83 -7.41
N LEU A 166 20.74 10.15 -6.49
CA LEU A 166 20.32 10.71 -5.21
C LEU A 166 21.12 10.14 -4.04
N SER A 167 21.45 8.84 -4.07
CA SER A 167 22.30 8.20 -3.06
C SER A 167 22.88 6.87 -3.52
N SER A 168 24.09 6.57 -3.06
CA SER A 168 24.74 5.26 -3.17
C SER A 168 24.51 4.36 -1.96
N ILE A 169 23.83 4.85 -0.92
CA ILE A 169 23.60 4.10 0.32
C ILE A 169 22.21 3.46 0.27
N GLY A 170 22.21 2.14 0.11
CA GLY A 170 21.01 1.32 0.03
C GLY A 170 20.98 0.25 1.09
N HIS A 171 19.78 0.02 1.64
CA HIS A 171 19.49 -0.96 2.67
C HIS A 171 18.46 -1.96 2.18
N PHE A 172 18.52 -3.16 2.74
CA PHE A 172 17.49 -4.17 2.57
C PHE A 172 16.70 -4.38 3.86
N ALA A 173 15.40 -4.58 3.74
CA ALA A 173 14.54 -4.92 4.87
C ALA A 173 13.69 -6.15 4.52
N SER A 174 13.97 -7.27 5.19
CA SER A 174 13.15 -8.48 5.15
C SER A 174 12.14 -8.46 6.29
N VAL A 175 10.85 -8.50 5.95
CA VAL A 175 9.76 -8.59 6.92
C VAL A 175 9.03 -9.93 6.72
N ALA A 176 9.05 -10.78 7.73
CA ALA A 176 8.31 -12.04 7.70
C ALA A 176 7.04 -11.95 8.56
N PHE A 177 5.96 -12.52 8.05
CA PHE A 177 4.65 -12.54 8.70
C PHE A 177 4.21 -13.94 9.05
N VAL A 178 3.51 -14.06 10.17
CA VAL A 178 2.79 -15.26 10.56
C VAL A 178 1.38 -14.88 11.00
N SER A 179 0.37 -15.63 10.59
CA SER A 179 -0.98 -15.46 11.14
C SER A 179 -0.97 -15.70 12.65
N ILE A 180 -1.76 -14.94 13.41
CA ILE A 180 -1.96 -15.19 14.84
C ILE A 180 -2.61 -16.56 15.11
N ASP A 181 -3.30 -17.12 14.12
CA ASP A 181 -3.95 -18.42 14.19
C ASP A 181 -3.02 -19.59 13.81
N GLN A 182 -1.76 -19.31 13.45
CA GLN A 182 -0.78 -20.35 13.13
C GLN A 182 -0.45 -21.17 14.39
N LYS A 183 -0.55 -22.48 14.27
CA LYS A 183 -0.06 -23.41 15.28
C LYS A 183 1.34 -23.91 14.90
N PHE A 184 2.07 -24.43 15.89
CA PHE A 184 3.46 -24.88 15.75
C PHE A 184 3.69 -26.24 16.43
N GLU A 185 2.68 -27.11 16.42
CA GLU A 185 2.66 -28.35 17.19
C GLU A 185 3.57 -29.44 16.59
N GLU A 186 3.65 -29.55 15.26
CA GLU A 186 4.33 -30.67 14.57
C GLU A 186 5.50 -30.28 13.65
N GLY A 187 5.92 -29.00 13.66
CA GLY A 187 7.13 -28.53 12.97
C GLY A 187 7.07 -28.48 11.43
N ASN A 188 5.95 -28.89 10.81
CA ASN A 188 5.76 -28.86 9.36
C ASN A 188 4.32 -28.48 8.97
N GLU A 189 3.69 -27.62 9.77
CA GLU A 189 2.33 -27.17 9.51
C GLU A 189 2.25 -26.31 8.25
N ALA A 190 1.17 -26.48 7.50
CA ALA A 190 0.87 -25.60 6.38
C ALA A 190 0.66 -24.16 6.90
N PRO A 191 1.12 -23.14 6.16
CA PRO A 191 0.97 -21.78 6.59
C PRO A 191 -0.51 -21.35 6.55
N VAL A 192 -0.98 -20.80 7.66
CA VAL A 192 -2.30 -20.19 7.74
C VAL A 192 -2.27 -18.87 6.97
N PRO A 193 -3.21 -18.65 6.02
CA PRO A 193 -3.30 -17.40 5.26
C PRO A 193 -3.41 -16.16 6.16
N LEU A 194 -2.84 -15.05 5.72
CA LEU A 194 -3.02 -13.75 6.39
C LEU A 194 -4.35 -13.15 5.94
N LEU A 195 -5.28 -13.00 6.88
CA LEU A 195 -6.63 -12.52 6.60
C LEU A 195 -6.79 -11.05 6.98
N ARG A 196 -7.58 -10.30 6.20
CA ARG A 196 -7.88 -8.90 6.51
C ARG A 196 -8.52 -8.75 7.88
N GLY A 197 -7.99 -7.82 8.68
CA GLY A 197 -8.51 -7.51 10.01
C GLY A 197 -8.11 -8.53 11.09
N CYS A 198 -7.41 -9.61 10.74
CA CYS A 198 -6.84 -10.54 11.70
C CYS A 198 -5.44 -10.08 12.15
N GLY A 199 -5.02 -10.53 13.33
CA GLY A 199 -3.70 -10.25 13.87
C GLY A 199 -2.60 -11.02 13.15
N VAL A 200 -1.40 -10.46 13.12
CA VAL A 200 -0.20 -11.10 12.60
C VAL A 200 0.94 -10.96 13.60
N TYR A 201 1.78 -11.99 13.69
CA TYR A 201 3.12 -11.87 14.27
C TYR A 201 4.08 -11.41 13.18
N VAL A 202 5.00 -10.53 13.57
CA VAL A 202 6.01 -9.95 12.68
C VAL A 202 7.40 -10.37 13.14
N ASN A 203 8.22 -10.85 12.21
CA ASN A 203 9.64 -11.00 12.40
C ASN A 203 10.37 -10.00 11.48
N PHE A 204 11.00 -9.00 12.10
CA PHE A 204 11.78 -7.96 11.44
C PHE A 204 12.93 -7.55 12.36
N SER A 205 14.17 -7.63 11.86
CA SER A 205 15.39 -7.43 12.66
C SER A 205 16.09 -6.08 12.40
N GLY A 206 15.51 -5.21 11.58
CA GLY A 206 16.12 -3.95 11.17
C GLY A 206 16.58 -3.93 9.72
N LEU A 207 17.37 -2.91 9.38
CA LEU A 207 17.93 -2.70 8.04
C LEU A 207 19.27 -3.45 7.90
N GLU A 208 19.49 -4.06 6.74
CA GLU A 208 20.71 -4.77 6.33
C GLU A 208 21.50 -4.06 5.23
#